data_AF-A0A7R9VES4-F1
#
_entry.id   AF-A0A7R9VES4-F1
#
_cell.length_a   1.000
_cell.length_b   1.000
_cell.length_c   1.000
_cell.angle_alpha   90.00
_cell.angle_beta   90.00
_cell.angle_gamma   90.00
#
_symmetry.space_group_name_H-M   'P 1'
#
loop_
_entity.id
_entity.type
_entity.pdbx_description
1 polymer ?
#
loop_
_entity_poly.entity_id
_entity_poly.type
_entity_poly.pdbx_seq_one_letter_code
_entity_poly.pdbx_strand_id
1 'polypeptide(L)'
;RVSGIWSPSSQDKISKPEACQSEENSSPDSSDFLQIDDVLLSFNGIEVGQDGTIPLSDTRSFERISHRVLITRNRVGETVNLGILRAGKPMKVTVTLRPSRYLCPVYDSFDAHP
;
A
#
# COMPACT_ATOMS: atom_id res chain seq x y z
N ARG A 1 1.92 -65.39 -20.13
CA ARG A 1 0.95 -64.66 -20.99
C ARG A 1 -0.14 -64.13 -20.05
N VAL A 2 0.04 -62.94 -19.49
CA VAL A 2 -1.00 -62.24 -18.72
C VAL A 2 -1.05 -60.82 -19.30
N SER A 3 -1.98 -60.62 -20.22
CA SER A 3 -2.30 -59.33 -20.81
C SER A 3 -3.21 -58.59 -19.85
N GLY A 4 -2.64 -57.77 -18.97
CA GLY A 4 -3.37 -56.78 -18.19
C GLY A 4 -3.72 -55.61 -19.09
N ILE A 5 -4.96 -55.57 -19.57
CA ILE A 5 -5.52 -54.49 -20.35
C ILE A 5 -5.76 -53.32 -19.39
N TRP A 6 -4.97 -52.25 -19.50
CA TRP A 6 -5.22 -50.98 -18.83
C TRP A 6 -6.34 -50.26 -19.59
N SER A 7 -7.52 -50.13 -18.98
CA SER A 7 -8.61 -49.29 -19.47
C SER A 7 -8.56 -47.94 -18.75
N PRO A 8 -8.28 -46.81 -19.43
CA PRO A 8 -8.43 -45.51 -18.82
C PRO A 8 -9.91 -45.11 -18.87
N SER A 9 -10.66 -45.49 -17.84
CA SER A 9 -12.00 -44.97 -17.61
C SER A 9 -11.92 -43.70 -16.77
N SER A 10 -12.63 -42.69 -17.23
CA SER A 10 -12.89 -41.39 -16.61
C SER A 10 -11.86 -40.32 -16.91
N GLN A 11 -12.35 -39.30 -17.60
CA GLN A 11 -11.67 -38.05 -17.86
C GLN A 11 -11.33 -37.37 -16.54
N ASP A 12 -10.08 -37.45 -16.11
CA ASP A 12 -9.54 -36.49 -15.16
C ASP A 12 -9.43 -35.15 -15.90
N LYS A 13 -10.53 -34.40 -15.88
CA LYS A 13 -10.50 -32.97 -16.15
C LYS A 13 -9.63 -32.37 -15.04
N ILE A 14 -8.33 -32.24 -15.32
CA ILE A 14 -7.47 -31.28 -14.64
C ILE A 14 -8.10 -29.92 -14.94
N SER A 15 -9.00 -29.50 -14.06
CA SER A 15 -9.41 -28.12 -13.94
C SER A 15 -8.11 -27.35 -13.78
N LYS A 16 -7.82 -26.50 -14.77
CA LYS A 16 -6.79 -25.46 -14.66
C LYS A 16 -6.85 -24.89 -13.25
N PRO A 17 -5.71 -24.69 -12.56
CA PRO A 17 -5.74 -23.91 -11.34
C PRO A 17 -6.42 -22.59 -11.72
N GLU A 18 -7.50 -22.25 -11.01
CA GLU A 18 -8.05 -20.91 -11.06
C GLU A 18 -6.87 -19.98 -10.94
N ALA A 19 -6.61 -19.21 -11.99
CA ALA A 19 -5.74 -18.07 -11.88
C ALA A 19 -6.25 -17.33 -10.64
N CYS A 20 -5.38 -17.16 -9.63
CA CYS A 20 -5.67 -16.28 -8.52
C CYS A 20 -6.10 -14.98 -9.16
N GLN A 21 -7.41 -14.73 -9.11
CA GLN A 21 -7.95 -13.43 -9.36
C GLN A 21 -7.28 -12.60 -8.28
N SER A 22 -6.21 -11.91 -8.64
CA SER A 22 -5.79 -10.77 -7.87
C SER A 22 -7.01 -9.87 -7.96
N GLU A 23 -7.87 -9.94 -6.94
CA GLU A 23 -8.89 -8.95 -6.69
C GLU A 23 -8.13 -7.63 -6.73
N GLU A 24 -8.17 -6.95 -7.88
CA GLU A 24 -7.92 -5.53 -7.94
C GLU A 24 -9.02 -4.94 -7.08
N ASN A 25 -8.74 -4.85 -5.79
CA ASN A 25 -9.54 -4.12 -4.86
C ASN A 25 -9.56 -2.68 -5.40
N SER A 26 -10.63 -2.35 -6.13
CA SER A 26 -10.87 -1.07 -6.81
C SER A 26 -11.16 0.06 -5.84
N SER A 27 -10.42 0.07 -4.74
CA SER A 27 -10.51 1.11 -3.74
C SER A 27 -9.68 2.30 -4.26
N PRO A 28 -10.13 3.54 -4.06
CA PRO A 28 -9.50 4.70 -4.69
C PRO A 28 -8.06 4.87 -4.23
N ASP A 29 -7.12 4.96 -5.17
CA ASP A 29 -5.70 5.12 -4.87
C ASP A 29 -5.40 6.54 -4.39
N SER A 30 -4.23 6.77 -3.80
CA SER A 30 -3.82 8.13 -3.41
C SER A 30 -3.80 9.09 -4.61
N SER A 31 -3.63 8.58 -5.83
CA SER A 31 -3.73 9.31 -7.09
C SER A 31 -5.10 9.94 -7.33
N ASP A 32 -6.16 9.41 -6.71
CA ASP A 32 -7.51 9.95 -6.86
C ASP A 32 -7.72 11.21 -6.02
N PHE A 33 -6.83 11.42 -5.03
CA PHE A 33 -6.94 12.49 -4.04
C PHE A 33 -5.83 13.54 -4.17
N LEU A 34 -4.59 13.09 -4.39
CA LEU A 34 -3.39 13.91 -4.48
C LEU A 34 -2.95 14.09 -5.93
N GLN A 35 -2.49 15.29 -6.25
CA GLN A 35 -1.99 15.67 -7.57
C GLN A 35 -0.51 16.02 -7.47
N ILE A 36 0.18 15.95 -8.62
CA ILE A 36 1.54 16.48 -8.74
C ILE A 36 1.51 17.97 -8.39
N ASP A 37 2.58 18.45 -7.74
CA ASP A 37 2.74 19.81 -7.21
C ASP A 37 1.89 20.19 -5.99
N ASP A 38 1.12 19.26 -5.43
CA ASP A 38 0.54 19.45 -4.11
C ASP A 38 1.63 19.51 -3.03
N VAL A 39 1.59 20.55 -2.19
CA VAL A 39 2.53 20.68 -1.07
C VAL A 39 1.87 20.13 0.19
N LEU A 40 2.49 19.14 0.83
CA LEU A 40 2.03 18.62 2.12
C LEU A 40 2.35 19.64 3.23
N LEU A 41 1.32 20.09 3.95
CA LEU A 41 1.43 21.02 5.07
C LEU A 41 1.30 20.30 6.42
N SER A 42 0.38 19.35 6.53
CA SER A 42 0.14 18.63 7.78
C SER A 42 -0.41 17.22 7.59
N PHE A 43 -0.19 16.38 8.59
CA PHE A 43 -0.65 14.99 8.64
C PHE A 43 -1.36 14.75 9.97
N ASN A 44 -2.65 14.44 9.94
CA ASN A 44 -3.51 14.31 11.13
C ASN A 44 -3.40 15.49 12.11
N GLY A 45 -3.17 16.70 11.59
CA GLY A 45 -2.99 17.92 12.38
C GLY A 45 -1.55 18.20 12.84
N ILE A 46 -0.60 17.29 12.58
CA ILE A 46 0.83 17.52 12.85
C ILE A 46 1.44 18.26 11.66
N GLU A 47 2.05 19.42 11.91
CA GLU A 47 2.70 20.21 10.86
C GLU A 47 3.98 19.54 10.35
N VAL A 48 4.15 19.55 9.03
CA VAL A 48 5.35 19.05 8.36
C VAL A 48 6.24 20.25 8.02
N GLY A 49 7.49 20.20 8.47
CA GLY A 49 8.49 21.21 8.15
C GLY A 49 8.88 21.19 6.67
N GLN A 50 9.47 22.28 6.19
CA GLN A 50 9.94 22.42 4.81
C GLN A 50 10.99 21.36 4.41
N ASP A 51 11.72 20.83 5.39
CA ASP A 51 12.70 19.75 5.26
C ASP A 51 12.06 18.34 5.31
N GLY A 52 10.73 18.25 5.42
CA GLY A 52 9.99 17.00 5.55
C GLY A 52 10.12 16.35 6.93
N THR A 53 10.52 17.10 7.95
CA THR A 53 10.58 16.60 9.33
C THR A 53 9.41 17.10 10.18
N ILE A 54 9.08 16.34 11.21
CA ILE A 54 8.03 16.61 12.19
C ILE A 54 8.63 16.60 13.60
N PRO A 55 8.02 17.27 14.59
CA PRO A 55 8.41 17.10 15.99
C PRO A 55 8.17 15.65 16.44
N LEU A 56 9.05 15.13 17.30
CA LEU A 56 8.95 13.75 17.78
C LEU A 56 7.71 13.52 18.66
N SER A 57 7.40 14.49 19.52
CA SER A 57 6.18 14.53 20.34
C SER A 57 5.87 15.97 20.76
N ASP A 58 4.66 16.20 21.26
CA ASP A 58 4.26 17.52 21.81
C ASP A 58 5.18 17.99 22.95
N THR A 59 5.75 17.05 23.72
CA THR A 59 6.68 17.32 24.82
C THR A 59 8.14 17.43 24.39
N ARG A 60 8.50 16.99 23.17
CA ARG A 60 9.86 16.99 22.62
C ARG A 60 9.89 17.68 21.26
N SER A 61 9.42 18.92 21.21
CA SER A 61 9.33 19.71 19.97
C SER A 61 10.68 20.07 19.34
N PHE A 62 11.76 20.04 20.12
CA PHE A 62 13.13 20.28 19.63
C PHE A 62 13.73 19.08 18.89
N GLU A 63 13.25 17.88 19.16
CA GLU A 63 13.68 16.67 18.47
C GLU A 63 12.83 16.49 17.20
N ARG A 64 13.48 16.36 16.04
CA ARG A 64 12.81 16.27 14.74
C ARG A 64 13.13 14.95 14.05
N ILE A 65 12.12 14.33 13.46
CA ILE A 65 12.23 13.05 12.75
C ILE A 65 11.51 13.13 11.40
N SER A 66 11.82 12.24 10.46
CA SER A 66 11.13 12.19 9.16
C SER A 66 9.64 11.93 9.33
N HIS A 67 8.80 12.65 8.56
CA HIS A 67 7.36 12.44 8.49
C HIS A 67 6.95 11.00 8.15
N ARG A 68 7.84 10.22 7.53
CA ARG A 68 7.63 8.79 7.24
C ARG A 68 7.19 7.99 8.47
N VAL A 69 7.65 8.39 9.66
CA VAL A 69 7.26 7.74 10.92
C VAL A 69 5.76 7.79 11.15
N LEU A 70 5.06 8.87 10.75
CA LEU A 70 3.59 8.95 10.86
C LEU A 70 2.90 7.95 9.94
N ILE A 71 3.45 7.73 8.75
CA ILE A 71 2.92 6.78 7.77
C ILE A 71 3.12 5.35 8.30
N THR A 72 4.32 5.03 8.77
CA THR A 72 4.68 3.67 9.20
C THR A 72 4.07 3.28 10.55
N ARG A 73 3.70 4.25 11.40
CA ARG A 73 3.05 3.98 12.69
C ARG A 73 1.56 3.66 12.55
N ASN A 74 0.93 4.14 11.49
CA ASN A 74 -0.49 3.92 11.24
C ASN A 74 -0.75 2.52 10.66
N ARG A 75 -1.99 2.04 10.83
CA ARG A 75 -2.38 0.72 10.32
C ARG A 75 -2.81 0.81 8.86
N VAL A 76 -2.62 -0.30 8.14
CA VAL A 76 -3.20 -0.46 6.79
C VAL A 76 -4.72 -0.39 6.88
N GLY A 77 -5.35 0.36 5.97
CA GLY A 77 -6.78 0.62 5.96
C GLY A 77 -7.22 1.81 6.83
N GLU A 78 -6.31 2.42 7.58
CA GLU A 78 -6.61 3.62 8.36
C GLU A 78 -6.76 4.84 7.45
N THR A 79 -7.78 5.66 7.72
CA THR A 79 -8.00 6.93 7.03
C THR A 79 -7.26 8.05 7.74
N VAL A 80 -6.46 8.81 6.99
CA VAL A 80 -5.69 9.95 7.50
C VAL A 80 -6.11 11.24 6.84
N ASN A 81 -6.05 12.33 7.59
CA ASN A 81 -6.38 13.67 7.12
C ASN A 81 -5.09 14.42 6.80
N LEU A 82 -4.91 14.76 5.53
CA LEU A 82 -3.79 15.53 5.02
C LEU A 82 -4.22 16.99 4.84
N GLY A 83 -3.42 17.92 5.37
CA GLY A 83 -3.47 19.32 4.97
C GLY A 83 -2.52 19.51 3.81
N ILE A 84 -3.01 20.00 2.68
CA ILE A 84 -2.20 20.26 1.48
C ILE A 84 -2.38 21.71 1.00
N LEU A 85 -1.44 22.19 0.21
CA LEU A 85 -1.54 23.41 -0.57
C LEU A 85 -1.63 23.03 -2.05
N ARG A 86 -2.73 23.41 -2.71
CA ARG A 86 -2.92 23.23 -4.16
C ARG A 86 -3.17 24.57 -4.81
N ALA A 87 -2.35 24.94 -5.79
CA ALA A 87 -2.44 26.23 -6.50
C ALA A 87 -2.53 27.44 -5.53
N GLY A 88 -1.74 27.41 -4.45
CA GLY A 88 -1.73 28.45 -3.42
C GLY A 88 -2.93 28.48 -2.47
N LYS A 89 -3.86 27.52 -2.56
CA LYS A 89 -5.02 27.41 -1.68
C LYS A 89 -4.86 26.22 -0.72
N PRO A 90 -5.03 26.42 0.60
CA PRO A 90 -4.99 25.32 1.55
C PRO A 90 -6.24 24.46 1.41
N MET A 91 -6.06 23.15 1.37
CA MET A 91 -7.11 22.14 1.24
C MET A 91 -6.89 21.02 2.25
N LYS A 92 -7.98 20.34 2.63
CA LYS A 92 -7.93 19.14 3.45
C LYS A 92 -8.41 17.96 2.63
N VAL A 93 -7.67 16.86 2.69
CA VAL A 93 -7.92 15.66 1.91
C VAL A 93 -7.84 14.46 2.83
N THR A 94 -8.81 13.55 2.75
CA THR A 94 -8.82 12.32 3.52
C THR A 94 -8.38 11.17 2.62
N VAL A 95 -7.35 10.43 3.03
CA VAL A 95 -6.74 9.34 2.24
C VAL A 95 -6.71 8.08 3.08
N THR A 96 -6.96 6.92 2.47
CA THR A 96 -6.84 5.61 3.12
C THR A 96 -5.45 5.03 2.89
N LEU A 97 -4.74 4.65 3.96
CA LEU A 97 -3.39 4.09 3.86
C LEU A 97 -3.41 2.64 3.37
N ARG A 98 -2.46 2.31 2.49
CA ARG A 98 -2.27 0.99 1.88
C ARG A 98 -0.81 0.56 1.91
N PRO A 99 -0.52 -0.75 1.85
CA PRO A 99 0.86 -1.21 1.73
C PRO A 99 1.42 -0.79 0.36
N SER A 100 2.71 -0.49 0.32
CA SER A 100 3.40 -0.14 -0.93
C SER A 100 3.37 -1.32 -1.89
N ARG A 101 2.78 -1.14 -3.07
CA ARG A 101 2.78 -2.13 -4.16
C ARG A 101 3.98 -1.86 -5.07
N TYR A 102 4.99 -2.72 -4.99
CA TYR A 102 6.15 -2.64 -5.88
C TYR A 102 5.86 -3.35 -7.20
N LEU A 103 6.27 -2.75 -8.33
CA LEU A 103 6.15 -3.36 -9.66
C LEU A 103 6.95 -4.67 -9.75
N CYS A 104 8.15 -4.66 -9.19
CA CYS A 104 8.95 -5.85 -8.95
C CYS A 104 8.90 -6.15 -7.44
N PRO A 105 8.41 -7.33 -7.02
CA PRO A 105 8.40 -7.71 -5.61
C PRO A 105 9.82 -7.65 -5.01
N VAL A 106 9.96 -6.99 -3.86
CA VAL A 106 11.25 -6.87 -3.14
C VAL A 106 11.51 -8.10 -2.25
N TYR A 107 10.58 -9.05 -2.21
CA TYR A 107 10.76 -10.28 -1.46
C TYR A 107 11.84 -11.14 -2.12
N ASP A 108 12.81 -11.57 -1.32
CA ASP A 108 13.84 -12.57 -1.69
C ASP A 108 13.27 -14.00 -1.79
N SER A 109 11.94 -14.12 -1.88
CA SER A 109 11.21 -15.39 -1.80
C SER A 109 11.13 -16.13 -3.14
N PHE A 110 11.96 -15.79 -4.13
CA PHE A 110 12.05 -16.58 -5.36
C PHE A 110 12.62 -17.99 -5.10
N ASP A 111 13.21 -18.21 -3.91
CA ASP A 111 13.68 -19.52 -3.43
C ASP A 111 12.69 -20.25 -2.49
N ALA A 112 11.55 -19.64 -2.15
CA ALA A 112 10.54 -20.31 -1.31
C ALA A 112 9.53 -21.07 -2.18
N HIS A 113 9.97 -22.20 -2.75
CA HIS A 113 9.04 -23.29 -3.07
C HIS A 113 8.69 -24.01 -1.75
N PRO A 114 7.41 -24.26 -1.44
CA PRO A 114 7.03 -24.98 -0.23
C PRO A 114 7.61 -26.41 -0.19
#